data_AF-A0AAV7XAG7-F1
#
_entry.id   AF-A0AAV7XAG7-F1
#
_cell.length_a   1.000
_cell.length_b   1.000
_cell.length_c   1.000
_cell.angle_alpha   90.00
_cell.angle_beta   90.00
_cell.angle_gamma   90.00
#
_symmetry.space_group_name_H-M   'P 1'
#
loop_
_entity.id
_entity.type
_entity.pdbx_description
1 polymer ?
#
loop_
_entity_poly.entity_id
_entity_poly.type
_entity_poly.pdbx_seq_one_letter_code
_entity_poly.pdbx_strand_id
1 'polypeptide(L)'
;MGSMWPRNPQPVLNLGTTAFVEREETLKKTLLLHRRSSRVLAGAGQESLLRTTTMSSVAKPQDLPPSGGFSKIQYDKVPHKTFFNGYRIALLTAVSYSLGTWGYLRACERIRRTRLETQSARNAIQPFLLAERDRQLLTQMRKNRDAEAELMKDVPGWEVGTLYGTPVFNTVGENEWIGYNPDTYYAHADTLKRMENEYFSFFV
;
A
#
# COMPACT_ATOMS: atom_id res chain seq x y z
N MET A 1 -0.86 -24.11 7.45
CA MET A 1 -1.74 -24.95 8.30
C MET A 1 -3.18 -24.65 7.91
N GLY A 2 -3.79 -25.53 7.10
CA GLY A 2 -5.12 -25.33 6.53
C GLY A 2 -6.22 -25.70 7.52
N SER A 3 -7.16 -24.79 7.74
CA SER A 3 -8.32 -24.98 8.61
C SER A 3 -9.42 -25.76 7.88
N MET A 4 -9.57 -27.01 8.30
CA MET A 4 -10.55 -28.01 7.89
C MET A 4 -11.90 -27.70 8.56
N TRP A 5 -12.92 -27.34 7.77
CA TRP A 5 -14.30 -27.23 8.23
C TRP A 5 -14.88 -28.62 8.58
N PRO A 6 -15.79 -28.75 9.57
CA PRO A 6 -16.44 -30.03 9.86
C PRO A 6 -17.49 -30.38 8.78
N ARG A 7 -17.45 -31.62 8.28
CA ARG A 7 -18.44 -32.17 7.33
C ARG A 7 -19.76 -32.45 8.05
N ASN A 8 -20.85 -31.91 7.51
CA ASN A 8 -22.23 -32.22 7.89
C ASN A 8 -22.61 -33.63 7.36
N PRO A 9 -23.29 -34.51 8.12
CA PRO A 9 -23.75 -35.80 7.60
C PRO A 9 -24.92 -35.62 6.62
N GLN A 10 -24.85 -36.26 5.45
CA GLN A 10 -25.92 -36.26 4.46
C GLN A 10 -27.08 -37.17 4.89
N PRO A 11 -28.35 -36.82 4.63
CA PRO A 11 -29.48 -37.69 4.92
C PRO A 11 -29.50 -38.89 3.96
N VAL A 12 -29.70 -40.09 4.52
CA VAL A 12 -29.83 -41.35 3.77
C VAL A 12 -31.18 -41.37 3.05
N LEU A 13 -31.12 -41.30 1.72
CA LEU A 13 -32.28 -41.35 0.83
C LEU A 13 -32.85 -42.78 0.78
N ASN A 14 -33.82 -43.09 1.64
CA ASN A 14 -34.65 -44.30 1.55
C ASN A 14 -35.66 -44.16 0.39
N LEU A 15 -35.18 -44.35 -0.85
CA LEU A 15 -35.95 -44.13 -2.09
C LEU A 15 -36.89 -45.29 -2.48
N GLY A 16 -37.04 -46.32 -1.65
CA GLY A 16 -37.85 -47.51 -1.99
C GLY A 16 -39.29 -47.47 -1.49
N THR A 17 -39.54 -46.91 -0.31
CA THR A 17 -40.82 -47.12 0.41
C THR A 17 -41.80 -45.98 0.22
N THR A 18 -41.33 -44.73 0.11
CA THR A 18 -42.20 -43.55 -0.05
C THR A 18 -42.80 -43.44 -1.45
N ALA A 19 -42.03 -43.80 -2.49
CA ALA A 19 -42.49 -43.78 -3.88
C ALA A 19 -43.58 -44.83 -4.17
N PHE A 20 -43.60 -45.95 -3.45
CA PHE A 20 -44.63 -46.99 -3.62
C PHE A 20 -45.96 -46.58 -2.99
N VAL A 21 -45.92 -45.93 -1.82
CA VAL A 21 -47.11 -45.41 -1.12
C VAL A 21 -47.79 -44.31 -1.94
N GLU A 22 -47.02 -43.39 -2.51
CA GLU A 22 -47.55 -42.29 -3.33
C GLU A 22 -48.17 -42.80 -4.66
N ARG A 23 -47.63 -43.90 -5.22
CA ARG A 23 -48.18 -44.57 -6.40
C ARG A 23 -49.51 -45.28 -6.13
N GLU A 24 -49.71 -45.84 -4.94
CA GLU A 24 -51.00 -46.45 -4.58
C GLU A 24 -52.10 -45.41 -4.37
N GLU A 25 -51.79 -44.25 -3.78
CA GLU A 25 -52.77 -43.19 -3.55
C GLU A 25 -53.24 -42.54 -4.85
N THR A 26 -52.33 -42.37 -5.79
CA THR A 26 -52.66 -41.86 -7.14
C THR A 26 -53.53 -42.85 -7.91
N LEU A 27 -53.26 -44.16 -7.83
CA LEU A 27 -54.09 -45.21 -8.44
C LEU A 27 -55.49 -45.31 -7.80
N LYS A 28 -55.61 -45.15 -6.48
CA LYS A 28 -56.91 -45.13 -5.79
C LYS A 28 -57.74 -43.90 -6.20
N LYS A 29 -57.11 -42.73 -6.36
CA LYS A 29 -57.78 -41.50 -6.86
C LYS A 29 -58.24 -41.63 -8.31
N THR A 30 -57.42 -42.19 -9.21
CA THR A 30 -57.81 -42.38 -10.61
C THR A 30 -58.92 -43.43 -10.76
N LEU A 31 -58.89 -44.52 -10.00
CA LEU A 31 -59.98 -45.51 -9.98
C LEU A 31 -61.29 -44.94 -9.42
N LEU A 32 -61.24 -44.07 -8.40
CA LEU A 32 -62.42 -43.38 -7.88
C LEU A 32 -63.03 -42.42 -8.90
N LEU A 33 -62.20 -41.71 -9.66
CA LEU A 33 -62.65 -40.83 -10.75
C LEU A 33 -63.28 -41.64 -11.89
N HIS A 34 -62.72 -42.81 -12.23
CA HIS A 34 -63.28 -43.68 -13.26
C HIS A 34 -64.61 -44.32 -12.83
N ARG A 35 -64.75 -44.71 -11.54
CA ARG A 35 -66.01 -45.27 -10.98
C ARG A 35 -67.13 -44.23 -10.84
N ARG A 36 -66.80 -42.95 -10.73
CA ARG A 36 -67.78 -41.84 -10.76
C ARG A 36 -68.29 -41.53 -12.17
N SER A 37 -67.46 -41.74 -13.21
CA SER A 37 -67.82 -41.45 -14.59
C SER A 37 -68.80 -42.46 -15.21
N SER A 38 -68.83 -43.72 -14.74
CA SER A 38 -69.73 -44.75 -15.28
C SER A 38 -71.12 -44.78 -14.63
N ARG A 39 -71.34 -44.03 -13.54
CA ARG A 39 -72.64 -43.94 -12.85
C ARG A 39 -73.51 -42.77 -13.33
N VAL A 40 -73.00 -41.91 -14.22
CA VAL A 40 -73.71 -40.77 -14.81
C VAL A 40 -74.33 -41.11 -16.18
N LEU A 41 -74.10 -42.32 -16.71
CA LEU A 41 -74.59 -42.76 -18.02
C LEU A 41 -75.67 -43.87 -17.97
N ALA A 42 -76.46 -43.91 -16.90
CA ALA A 42 -77.64 -44.76 -16.81
C ALA A 42 -78.79 -44.01 -16.12
N GLY A 43 -79.48 -43.16 -16.88
CA GLY A 43 -80.74 -42.56 -16.43
C GLY A 43 -81.06 -41.22 -17.08
N ALA A 44 -82.15 -41.21 -17.83
CA ALA A 44 -82.93 -40.06 -18.31
C ALA A 44 -82.48 -39.38 -19.62
N GLY A 45 -83.11 -39.83 -20.71
CA GLY A 45 -84.02 -38.96 -21.47
C GLY A 45 -83.39 -38.03 -22.51
N GLN A 46 -83.38 -38.51 -23.75
CA GLN A 46 -83.42 -37.64 -24.93
C GLN A 46 -84.69 -36.79 -24.89
N GLU A 47 -84.55 -35.47 -24.79
CA GLU A 47 -85.42 -34.54 -25.50
C GLU A 47 -84.55 -33.56 -26.27
N SER A 48 -84.44 -33.86 -27.55
CA SER A 48 -84.06 -32.94 -28.62
C SER A 48 -84.93 -31.69 -28.59
N LEU A 49 -84.37 -30.52 -28.89
CA LEU A 49 -84.86 -29.64 -29.96
C LEU A 49 -83.92 -28.42 -30.13
N LEU A 50 -83.11 -28.50 -31.19
CA LEU A 50 -82.70 -27.42 -32.09
C LEU A 50 -82.82 -25.97 -31.54
N ARG A 51 -81.77 -25.47 -30.89
CA ARG A 51 -81.51 -24.02 -30.81
C ARG A 51 -80.35 -23.66 -31.74
N THR A 52 -80.77 -23.10 -32.86
CA THR A 52 -80.06 -22.17 -33.74
C THR A 52 -78.72 -21.66 -33.20
N THR A 53 -77.66 -22.02 -33.91
CA THR A 53 -76.33 -21.44 -33.82
C THR A 53 -76.38 -19.95 -34.19
N THR A 54 -76.67 -19.08 -33.23
CA THR A 54 -76.33 -17.66 -33.36
C THR A 54 -74.82 -17.53 -33.18
N MET A 55 -74.11 -17.14 -34.23
CA MET A 55 -72.70 -16.74 -34.15
C MET A 55 -72.58 -15.49 -33.26
N SER A 56 -72.61 -15.66 -31.95
CA SER A 56 -72.25 -14.60 -31.02
C SER A 56 -70.76 -14.35 -31.19
N SER A 57 -70.37 -13.16 -31.64
CA SER A 57 -68.96 -12.77 -31.69
C SER A 57 -68.34 -13.05 -30.33
N VAL A 58 -67.34 -13.94 -30.28
CA VAL A 58 -66.64 -14.27 -29.03
C VAL A 58 -66.06 -12.98 -28.49
N ALA A 59 -66.68 -12.42 -27.45
CA ALA A 59 -66.17 -11.25 -26.76
C ALA A 59 -64.80 -11.64 -26.20
N LYS A 60 -63.75 -10.94 -26.63
CA LYS A 60 -62.39 -11.22 -26.19
C LYS A 60 -62.37 -11.12 -24.66
N PRO A 61 -61.84 -12.12 -23.93
CA PRO A 61 -61.83 -12.06 -22.47
C PRO A 61 -61.13 -10.78 -22.05
N GLN A 62 -61.87 -9.91 -21.38
CA GLN A 62 -61.38 -8.63 -20.91
C GLN A 62 -60.35 -8.90 -19.81
N ASP A 63 -59.18 -8.27 -19.92
CA ASP A 63 -58.17 -8.37 -18.87
C ASP A 63 -58.66 -7.56 -17.67
N LEU A 64 -59.04 -8.27 -16.60
CA LEU A 64 -59.61 -7.71 -15.38
C LEU A 64 -58.63 -7.94 -14.24
N PRO A 65 -58.56 -7.03 -13.26
CA PRO A 65 -57.79 -7.30 -12.05
C PRO A 65 -58.33 -8.57 -11.37
N PRO A 66 -57.47 -9.33 -10.66
CA PRO A 66 -57.93 -10.48 -9.90
C PRO A 66 -59.04 -10.06 -8.92
N SER A 67 -59.98 -10.95 -8.63
CA SER A 67 -61.18 -10.63 -7.83
C SER A 67 -60.90 -10.08 -6.42
N GLY A 68 -59.67 -10.24 -5.90
CA GLY A 68 -59.18 -9.68 -4.64
C GLY A 68 -58.34 -8.40 -4.76
N GLY A 69 -58.19 -7.81 -5.95
CA GLY A 69 -57.35 -6.64 -6.20
C GLY A 69 -55.84 -6.94 -6.21
N PHE A 70 -55.04 -5.94 -6.58
CA PHE A 70 -53.58 -6.05 -6.52
C PHE A 70 -53.08 -5.87 -5.07
N SER A 71 -51.89 -6.42 -4.79
CA SER A 71 -51.24 -6.17 -3.50
C SER A 71 -50.93 -4.68 -3.32
N LYS A 72 -50.94 -4.20 -2.07
CA LYS A 72 -50.62 -2.81 -1.75
C LYS A 72 -49.16 -2.54 -2.10
N ILE A 73 -48.95 -1.72 -3.13
CA ILE A 73 -47.63 -1.26 -3.53
C ILE A 73 -47.11 -0.28 -2.46
N GLN A 74 -45.93 -0.55 -1.91
CA GLN A 74 -45.24 0.41 -1.05
C GLN A 74 -44.67 1.53 -1.93
N TYR A 75 -45.27 2.71 -1.86
CA TYR A 75 -44.79 3.90 -2.55
C TYR A 75 -43.85 4.74 -1.68
N ASP A 76 -43.80 4.46 -0.37
CA ASP A 76 -42.93 5.16 0.57
C ASP A 76 -41.45 4.75 0.39
N LYS A 77 -40.56 5.73 0.56
CA LYS A 77 -39.11 5.47 0.55
C LYS A 77 -38.73 4.73 1.83
N VAL A 78 -38.19 3.52 1.71
CA VAL A 78 -37.59 2.80 2.84
C VAL A 78 -36.14 3.30 3.01
N PRO A 79 -35.81 4.04 4.09
CA PRO A 79 -34.45 4.49 4.30
C PRO A 79 -33.54 3.30 4.61
N HIS A 80 -32.32 3.34 4.07
CA HIS A 80 -31.29 2.34 4.33
C HIS A 80 -30.73 2.50 5.75
N LYS A 81 -30.46 1.37 6.42
CA LYS A 81 -29.85 1.37 7.76
C LYS A 81 -28.38 1.79 7.66
N THR A 82 -27.99 2.85 8.36
CA THR A 82 -26.59 3.31 8.42
C THR A 82 -25.89 2.72 9.65
N PHE A 83 -24.74 2.09 9.44
CA PHE A 83 -23.97 1.45 10.52
C PHE A 83 -22.95 2.40 11.16
N PHE A 84 -22.55 3.44 10.42
CA PHE A 84 -21.54 4.41 10.82
C PHE A 84 -22.21 5.68 11.37
N ASN A 85 -22.19 5.79 12.68
CA ASN A 85 -22.53 7.03 13.39
C ASN A 85 -21.26 7.92 13.46
N GLY A 86 -21.42 9.25 13.43
CA GLY A 86 -20.31 10.21 13.48
C GLY A 86 -19.38 9.97 14.68
N TYR A 87 -19.93 9.62 15.84
CA TYR A 87 -19.12 9.26 17.02
C TYR A 87 -18.26 8.00 16.79
N ARG A 88 -18.80 7.00 16.09
CA ARG A 88 -18.06 5.76 15.79
C ARG A 88 -16.92 6.02 14.81
N ILE A 89 -17.15 6.88 13.81
CA ILE A 89 -16.11 7.29 12.87
C ILE A 89 -15.03 8.07 13.61
N ALA A 90 -15.41 9.03 14.46
CA ALA A 90 -14.47 9.83 15.25
C ALA A 90 -13.63 8.97 16.20
N LEU A 91 -14.22 7.94 16.83
CA LEU A 91 -13.47 7.01 17.66
C LEU A 91 -12.49 6.20 16.81
N LEU A 92 -12.94 5.66 15.68
CA LEU A 92 -12.09 4.86 14.80
C LEU A 92 -10.88 5.66 14.30
N THR A 93 -11.09 6.93 13.91
CA THR A 93 -10.01 7.81 13.47
C THR A 93 -9.07 8.18 14.62
N ALA A 94 -9.58 8.44 15.82
CA ALA A 94 -8.75 8.72 16.98
C ALA A 94 -7.86 7.52 17.36
N VAL A 95 -8.41 6.30 17.32
CA VAL A 95 -7.66 5.07 17.60
C VAL A 95 -6.61 4.80 16.52
N SER A 96 -6.98 4.89 15.24
CA SER A 96 -6.03 4.67 14.15
C SER A 96 -4.90 5.68 14.15
N TYR A 97 -5.20 6.96 14.41
CA TYR A 97 -4.21 8.02 14.54
C TYR A 97 -3.26 7.79 15.72
N SER A 98 -3.81 7.44 16.89
CA SER A 98 -3.01 7.18 18.10
C SER A 98 -2.04 6.01 17.90
N LEU A 99 -2.50 4.91 17.29
CA LEU A 99 -1.67 3.76 16.96
C LEU A 99 -0.60 4.11 15.92
N GLY A 100 -0.95 4.90 14.90
CA GLY A 100 -0.02 5.39 13.88
C GLY A 100 1.10 6.25 14.49
N THR A 101 0.74 7.22 15.33
CA THR A 101 1.70 8.08 16.02
C THR A 101 2.60 7.26 16.96
N TRP A 102 2.05 6.29 17.69
CA TRP A 102 2.85 5.40 18.53
C TRP A 102 3.88 4.59 17.73
N GLY A 103 3.47 4.00 16.60
CA GLY A 103 4.38 3.28 15.71
C GLY A 103 5.46 4.20 15.10
N TYR A 104 5.08 5.41 14.71
CA TYR A 104 6.00 6.42 14.19
C TYR A 104 7.07 6.82 15.22
N LEU A 105 6.69 7.09 16.47
CA LEU A 105 7.63 7.46 17.53
C LEU A 105 8.67 6.36 17.78
N ARG A 106 8.23 5.09 17.80
CA ARG A 106 9.15 3.93 17.91
C ARG A 106 10.10 3.82 16.72
N ALA A 107 9.62 4.10 15.51
CA ALA A 107 10.47 4.14 14.32
C ALA A 107 11.52 5.27 14.40
N CYS A 108 11.13 6.46 14.88
CA CYS A 108 12.06 7.57 15.11
C CYS A 108 13.15 7.21 16.13
N GLU A 109 12.80 6.52 17.22
CA GLU A 109 13.79 6.04 18.20
C GLU A 109 14.78 5.05 17.57
N ARG A 110 14.30 4.12 16.74
CA ARG A 110 15.16 3.18 16.01
C ARG A 110 16.12 3.91 15.07
N ILE A 111 15.62 4.85 14.26
CA ILE A 111 16.45 5.65 13.35
C ILE A 111 17.49 6.46 14.14
N ARG A 112 17.10 7.04 15.28
CA ARG A 112 18.02 7.77 16.15
C ARG A 112 19.14 6.88 16.68
N ARG A 113 18.83 5.65 17.11
CA ARG A 113 19.83 4.68 17.56
C ARG A 113 20.82 4.33 16.45
N THR A 114 20.33 4.03 15.24
CA THR A 114 21.20 3.74 14.09
C THR A 114 22.08 4.94 13.72
N ARG A 115 21.53 6.16 13.72
CA ARG A 115 22.33 7.38 13.48
C ARG A 115 23.42 7.58 14.52
N LEU A 116 23.10 7.36 15.80
CA LEU A 116 24.07 7.44 16.90
C LEU A 116 25.17 6.38 16.74
N GLU A 117 24.82 5.16 16.34
CA GLU A 117 25.79 4.09 16.06
C GLU A 117 26.73 4.48 14.91
N THR A 118 26.20 4.98 13.78
CA THR A 118 27.00 5.44 12.65
C THR A 118 27.91 6.63 13.04
N GLN A 119 27.39 7.60 13.80
CA GLN A 119 28.18 8.73 14.27
C GLN A 119 29.27 8.30 15.25
N SER A 120 28.96 7.39 16.18
CA SER A 120 29.94 6.83 17.11
C SER A 120 31.05 6.10 16.36
N ALA A 121 30.71 5.32 15.33
CA ALA A 121 31.69 4.65 14.48
C ALA A 121 32.56 5.66 13.71
N ARG A 122 31.96 6.71 13.14
CA ARG A 122 32.70 7.79 12.46
C ARG A 122 33.66 8.49 13.41
N ASN A 123 33.21 8.84 14.62
CA ASN A 123 34.03 9.51 15.63
C ASN A 123 35.20 8.62 16.09
N ALA A 124 35.01 7.30 16.18
CA ALA A 124 36.07 6.37 16.53
C ALA A 124 37.18 6.30 15.47
N ILE A 125 36.83 6.43 14.19
CA ILE A 125 37.77 6.33 13.06
C ILE A 125 38.39 7.70 12.70
N GLN A 126 37.67 8.80 12.95
CA GLN A 126 38.09 10.17 12.67
C GLN A 126 39.53 10.53 13.08
N PRO A 127 40.05 10.18 14.28
CA PRO A 127 41.42 10.53 14.64
C PRO A 127 42.47 9.88 13.73
N PHE A 128 42.23 8.66 13.23
CA PHE A 128 43.14 8.00 12.29
C PHE A 128 43.14 8.71 10.93
N LEU A 129 41.95 9.03 10.41
CA LEU A 129 41.82 9.74 9.13
C LEU A 129 42.43 11.15 9.20
N LEU A 130 42.25 11.85 10.32
CA LEU A 130 42.89 13.15 10.53
C LEU A 130 44.41 13.01 10.58
N ALA A 131 44.95 12.03 11.31
CA ALA A 131 46.39 11.80 11.35
C ALA A 131 46.97 11.45 9.97
N GLU A 132 46.29 10.62 9.19
CA GLU A 132 46.68 10.29 7.81
C GLU A 132 46.69 11.54 6.91
N ARG A 133 45.62 12.33 6.97
CA ARG A 133 45.49 13.59 6.24
C ARG A 133 46.58 14.58 6.63
N ASP A 134 46.82 14.77 7.92
CA ASP A 134 47.82 15.72 8.42
C ASP A 134 49.24 15.29 8.01
N ARG A 135 49.54 13.98 8.02
CA ARG A 135 50.80 13.44 7.49
C ARG A 135 50.96 13.72 5.99
N GLN A 136 49.91 13.48 5.20
CA GLN A 136 49.92 13.77 3.75
C GLN A 136 50.12 15.26 3.50
N LEU A 137 49.42 16.11 4.26
CA LEU A 137 49.52 17.57 4.19
C LEU A 137 50.96 18.04 4.40
N LEU A 138 51.56 17.67 5.52
CA LEU A 138 52.93 18.07 5.85
C LEU A 138 53.96 17.52 4.85
N THR A 139 53.75 16.29 4.37
CA THR A 139 54.61 15.69 3.35
C THR A 139 54.56 16.49 2.04
N GLN A 140 53.38 16.91 1.60
CA GLN A 140 53.24 17.71 0.38
C GLN A 140 53.81 19.12 0.57
N MET A 141 53.56 19.77 1.71
CA MET A 141 54.12 21.08 2.01
C MET A 141 55.65 21.06 2.02
N ARG A 142 56.24 19.97 2.52
CA ARG A 142 57.69 19.78 2.45
C ARG A 142 58.19 19.72 1.01
N LYS A 143 57.53 18.93 0.15
CA LYS A 143 57.88 18.85 -1.28
C LYS A 143 57.77 20.20 -1.98
N ASN A 144 56.71 20.96 -1.70
CA ASN A 144 56.51 22.27 -2.32
C ASN A 144 57.60 23.26 -1.86
N ARG A 145 58.03 23.18 -0.59
CA ARG A 145 59.14 23.99 -0.07
C ARG A 145 60.49 23.60 -0.65
N ASP A 146 60.74 22.31 -0.84
CA ASP A 146 61.97 21.83 -1.48
C ASP A 146 62.00 22.26 -2.97
N ALA A 147 60.85 22.22 -3.67
CA ALA A 147 60.71 22.72 -5.04
C ALA A 147 60.87 24.25 -5.15
N GLU A 148 60.34 25.01 -4.18
CA GLU A 148 60.55 26.46 -4.07
C GLU A 148 62.05 26.78 -3.92
N ALA A 149 62.76 26.06 -3.06
CA ALA A 149 64.19 26.25 -2.85
C ALA A 149 65.01 25.98 -4.12
N GLU A 150 64.65 24.96 -4.90
CA GLU A 150 65.30 24.66 -6.18
C GLU A 150 65.01 25.73 -7.23
N LEU A 151 63.75 26.17 -7.33
CA LEU A 151 63.29 27.14 -8.33
C LEU A 151 63.81 28.56 -8.06
N MET A 152 63.91 28.97 -6.80
CA MET A 152 64.20 30.37 -6.42
C MET A 152 65.66 30.61 -6.01
N LYS A 153 66.55 29.60 -6.15
CA LYS A 153 67.97 29.69 -5.73
C LYS A 153 68.75 30.84 -6.36
N ASP A 154 68.38 31.25 -7.57
CA ASP A 154 69.11 32.26 -8.35
C ASP A 154 68.58 33.68 -8.11
N VAL A 155 67.54 33.85 -7.29
CA VAL A 155 66.91 35.15 -7.02
C VAL A 155 67.56 35.81 -5.79
N PRO A 156 68.18 36.98 -5.92
CA PRO A 156 68.86 37.63 -4.80
C PRO A 156 67.84 38.09 -3.74
N GLY A 157 68.12 37.76 -2.47
CA GLY A 157 67.28 38.14 -1.33
C GLY A 157 66.02 37.28 -1.15
N TRP A 158 65.88 36.18 -1.90
CA TRP A 158 64.78 35.23 -1.67
C TRP A 158 65.09 34.30 -0.50
N GLU A 159 64.25 34.36 0.52
CA GLU A 159 64.27 33.44 1.66
C GLU A 159 63.06 32.51 1.58
N VAL A 160 63.31 31.21 1.40
CA VAL A 160 62.28 30.19 1.18
C VAL A 160 61.22 30.22 2.29
N GLY A 161 59.95 30.32 1.90
CA GLY A 161 58.81 30.36 2.81
C GLY A 161 58.55 31.73 3.47
N THR A 162 59.21 32.79 3.01
CA THR A 162 58.93 34.18 3.37
C THR A 162 58.74 35.02 2.11
N LEU A 163 58.15 36.20 2.25
CA LEU A 163 58.14 37.20 1.18
C LEU A 163 59.38 38.09 1.37
N TYR A 164 60.49 37.76 0.70
CA TYR A 164 61.75 38.51 0.76
C TYR A 164 62.22 38.82 2.21
N GLY A 165 62.22 37.82 3.09
CA GLY A 165 62.63 37.95 4.49
C GLY A 165 61.53 38.43 5.45
N THR A 166 60.40 38.91 4.93
CA THR A 166 59.21 39.21 5.75
C THR A 166 58.24 38.02 5.79
N PRO A 167 57.72 37.62 6.96
CA PRO A 167 56.68 36.61 7.02
C PRO A 167 55.41 37.11 6.30
N VAL A 168 54.69 36.19 5.65
CA VAL A 168 53.45 36.54 4.91
C VAL A 168 52.36 37.03 5.87
N PHE A 169 52.32 36.48 7.08
CA PHE A 169 51.35 36.84 8.11
C PHE A 169 52.05 37.50 9.29
N ASN A 170 51.79 38.79 9.50
CA ASN A 170 52.44 39.60 10.54
C ASN A 170 51.71 39.57 11.89
N THR A 171 50.43 39.18 11.92
CA THR A 171 49.59 39.23 13.13
C THR A 171 49.60 37.94 13.94
N VAL A 172 50.17 36.87 13.38
CA VAL A 172 50.10 35.51 13.90
C VAL A 172 51.38 35.20 14.69
N GLY A 173 51.27 34.48 15.80
CA GLY A 173 52.44 34.08 16.58
C GLY A 173 53.30 33.03 15.85
N GLU A 174 54.61 32.99 16.13
CA GLU A 174 55.55 32.08 15.42
C GLU A 174 55.17 30.59 15.46
N ASN A 175 54.50 30.15 16.53
CA ASN A 175 54.10 28.75 16.73
C ASN A 175 52.66 28.45 16.33
N GLU A 176 51.96 29.40 15.71
CA GLU A 176 50.57 29.23 15.32
C GLU A 176 50.47 28.75 13.87
N TRP A 177 49.78 27.63 13.67
CA TRP A 177 49.57 27.07 12.35
C TRP A 177 48.42 27.76 11.64
N ILE A 178 48.71 28.32 10.47
CA ILE A 178 47.69 28.86 9.58
C ILE A 178 47.22 27.72 8.68
N GLY A 179 45.90 27.60 8.50
CA GLY A 179 45.31 26.62 7.60
C GLY A 179 45.94 26.67 6.20
N TYR A 180 46.06 25.52 5.55
CA TYR A 180 46.65 25.49 4.22
C TYR A 180 45.73 26.15 3.20
N ASN A 181 46.32 26.83 2.22
CA ASN A 181 45.61 27.28 1.03
C ASN A 181 45.61 26.14 -0.01
N PRO A 182 44.47 25.74 -0.58
CA PRO A 182 44.45 24.77 -1.67
C PRO A 182 45.36 25.12 -2.85
N ASP A 183 45.52 26.42 -3.16
CA ASP A 183 46.45 26.89 -4.18
C ASP A 183 47.89 26.49 -3.88
N THR A 184 48.30 26.59 -2.61
CA THR A 184 49.67 26.25 -2.19
C THR A 184 49.85 24.75 -2.05
N TYR A 185 48.83 24.00 -1.64
CA TYR A 185 48.90 22.54 -1.53
C TYR A 185 48.99 21.87 -2.91
N TYR A 186 48.17 22.32 -3.86
CA TYR A 186 48.09 21.77 -5.22
C TYR A 186 48.90 22.56 -6.26
N ALA A 187 49.94 23.29 -5.85
CA ALA A 187 50.73 24.15 -6.75
C ALA A 187 51.31 23.43 -7.98
N HIS A 188 51.59 22.13 -7.88
CA HIS A 188 52.16 21.31 -8.95
C HIS A 188 51.11 20.45 -9.70
N ALA A 189 49.83 20.55 -9.33
CA ALA A 189 48.77 19.82 -10.01
C ALA A 189 48.34 20.54 -11.30
N ASP A 190 47.82 19.76 -12.26
CA ASP A 190 47.13 20.35 -13.40
C ASP A 190 45.88 21.11 -12.93
N THR A 191 45.61 22.25 -13.58
CA THR A 191 44.54 23.19 -13.23
C THR A 191 43.17 22.53 -13.12
N LEU A 192 42.81 21.65 -14.06
CA LEU A 192 41.52 20.95 -14.04
C LEU A 192 41.42 19.95 -12.89
N LYS A 193 42.48 19.17 -12.66
CA LYS A 193 42.55 18.20 -11.55
C LYS A 193 42.52 18.91 -10.20
N ARG A 194 43.15 20.07 -10.11
CA ARG A 194 43.11 20.91 -8.90
C ARG A 194 41.68 21.31 -8.56
N MET A 195 40.94 21.86 -9.53
CA MET A 195 39.56 22.28 -9.31
C MET A 195 38.69 21.12 -8.83
N GLU A 196 38.77 19.96 -9.50
CA GLU A 196 38.02 18.77 -9.10
C GLU A 196 38.30 18.35 -7.64
N ASN A 197 39.57 18.33 -7.25
CA ASN A 197 39.99 17.98 -5.89
C ASN A 197 39.56 19.02 -4.85
N GLU A 198 39.64 20.31 -5.17
CA GLU A 198 39.18 21.41 -4.32
C GLU A 198 37.70 21.26 -4.01
N TYR A 199 36.85 21.13 -5.03
CA TYR A 199 35.42 20.94 -4.85
C TYR A 199 35.13 19.70 -4.01
N PHE A 200 35.79 18.57 -4.27
CA PHE A 200 35.55 17.34 -3.51
C PHE A 200 35.98 17.46 -2.04
N SER A 201 37.09 18.15 -1.75
CA SER A 201 37.62 18.30 -0.40
C SER A 201 36.73 19.14 0.53
N PHE A 202 35.93 20.07 -0.02
CA PHE A 202 35.02 20.92 0.78
C PHE A 202 33.75 20.20 1.25
N PHE A 203 33.37 19.08 0.60
CA PHE A 203 32.11 18.36 0.88
C PHE A 203 32.26 17.11 1.76
N VAL A 204 33.48 16.74 2.18
CA VAL A 204 33.77 15.57 3.03
C VAL A 204 34.14 15.99 4.45
#